data_AF-A0A355F473-F1
#
_entry.id   AF-A0A355F473-F1
#
_cell.length_a   1.000
_cell.length_b   1.000
_cell.length_c   1.000
_cell.angle_alpha   90.00
_cell.angle_beta   90.00
_cell.angle_gamma   90.00
#
_symmetry.space_group_name_H-M   'P 1'
#
loop_
_entity.id
_entity.type
_entity.pdbx_description
1 polymer ?
#
loop_
_entity_poly.entity_id
_entity_poly.type
_entity_poly.pdbx_seq_one_letter_code
_entity_poly.pdbx_strand_id
1 'polypeptide(L)' 'ARGFRAISVDVTTPDVQAAGLCVVRVIVPGLYPNAPAAFPFLGGRRLYEEPAALGWLPAPLTEADLVRVPLPHT' A
#
# COMPACT_ATOMS: atom_id res chain seq x y z
N ALA A 1 1.36 17.44 6.48
CA ALA A 1 1.99 16.16 6.09
C ALA A 1 1.67 15.09 7.14
N ARG A 2 1.37 13.85 6.77
CA ARG A 2 0.93 12.75 7.67
C ARG A 2 2.07 11.97 8.35
N GLY A 3 3.31 12.46 8.31
CA GLY A 3 4.48 11.80 8.94
C GLY A 3 5.11 10.65 8.15
N PHE A 4 4.64 10.35 6.95
CA PHE A 4 5.23 9.31 6.09
C PHE A 4 6.45 9.80 5.31
N ARG A 5 7.45 8.93 5.15
CA ARG A 5 8.63 9.16 4.30
C ARG A 5 8.42 8.50 2.95
N ALA A 6 8.44 9.29 1.88
CA ALA A 6 8.50 8.76 0.52
C ALA A 6 9.96 8.48 0.11
N ILE A 7 10.17 7.35 -0.56
CA ILE A 7 11.43 6.96 -1.17
C ILE A 7 11.15 6.76 -2.66
N SER A 8 11.79 7.56 -3.50
CA SER A 8 11.69 7.48 -4.97
C SER A 8 12.99 6.97 -5.56
N VAL A 9 12.89 6.03 -6.51
CA VAL A 9 14.02 5.50 -7.27
C VAL A 9 13.70 5.64 -8.75
N ASP A 10 14.59 6.26 -9.51
CA ASP A 10 14.56 6.22 -10.97
C ASP A 10 14.95 4.81 -11.41
N VAL A 11 14.03 4.16 -12.12
CA VAL A 11 14.20 2.80 -12.66
C VAL A 11 14.06 2.80 -14.18
N THR A 12 14.28 3.96 -14.81
CA THR A 12 14.19 4.12 -16.27
C THR A 12 15.28 3.30 -16.94
N THR A 13 14.87 2.39 -17.81
CA THR A 13 15.80 1.60 -18.63
C THR A 13 16.24 2.39 -19.86
N PRO A 14 17.44 2.11 -20.44
CA PRO A 14 17.97 2.89 -21.56
C PRO A 14 17.05 2.98 -22.79
N ASP A 15 16.33 1.90 -23.12
CA ASP A 15 15.37 1.85 -24.21
C ASP A 15 14.16 2.76 -23.98
N VAL A 16 13.63 2.78 -22.75
CA VAL A 16 12.53 3.67 -22.33
C VAL A 16 12.98 5.13 -22.34
N GLN A 17 14.20 5.40 -21.87
CA GLN A 17 14.80 6.73 -21.94
C GLN A 17 14.98 7.19 -23.39
N ALA A 18 15.41 6.31 -24.30
CA ALA A 18 15.55 6.62 -25.73
C ALA A 18 14.22 6.94 -26.41
N ALA A 19 13.10 6.40 -25.89
CA ALA A 19 11.75 6.77 -26.29
C ALA A 19 11.27 8.11 -25.69
N GLY A 20 12.10 8.81 -24.89
CA GLY A 20 11.75 10.08 -24.24
C GLY A 20 10.85 9.93 -23.01
N LEU A 21 10.78 8.73 -22.41
CA LEU A 21 9.96 8.42 -21.25
C LEU A 21 10.80 8.27 -19.98
N CYS A 22 10.15 8.38 -18.82
CA CYS A 22 10.77 8.20 -17.51
C CYS A 22 9.91 7.28 -16.64
N VAL A 23 10.55 6.40 -15.86
CA VAL A 23 9.89 5.46 -14.95
C VAL A 23 10.48 5.59 -13.56
N VAL A 24 9.61 5.86 -12.58
CA VAL A 24 10.00 5.99 -11.18
C VAL A 24 9.24 4.96 -10.35
N ARG A 25 9.96 4.29 -9.44
CA ARG A 25 9.35 3.50 -8.38
C ARG A 25 9.33 4.30 -7.08
N VAL A 26 8.14 4.54 -6.55
CA VAL A 26 7.96 5.18 -5.25
C VAL A 26 7.47 4.16 -4.22
N ILE A 27 8.11 4.15 -3.05
CA ILE A 27 7.72 3.35 -1.90
C ILE A 27 7.53 4.28 -0.71
N VAL A 28 6.43 4.08 0.03
CA VAL A 28 6.13 4.81 1.26
C VAL A 28 5.92 3.79 2.38
N PRO A 29 6.94 3.51 3.21
CA PRO A 29 6.80 2.56 4.31
C PRO A 29 5.64 2.92 5.24
N GLY A 30 4.88 1.91 5.65
CA GLY A 30 3.67 2.06 6.48
C GLY A 30 2.38 2.30 5.70
N LEU A 31 2.44 2.61 4.40
CA LEU A 31 1.28 2.56 3.51
C LEU A 31 1.07 1.14 2.96
N TYR A 32 -0.15 0.89 2.49
CA TYR A 32 -0.58 -0.41 1.98
C TYR A 32 -0.89 -0.32 0.48
N PRO A 33 -0.32 -1.20 -0.35
CA PRO A 33 -0.78 -1.41 -1.72
C PRO A 33 -1.94 -2.42 -1.75
N ASN A 34 -2.52 -2.64 -2.92
CA ASN A 34 -3.43 -3.75 -3.15
C ASN A 34 -2.65 -5.07 -3.04
N ALA A 35 -3.06 -5.94 -2.11
CA ALA A 35 -2.41 -7.22 -1.91
C ALA A 35 -2.81 -8.25 -2.98
N PRO A 36 -1.91 -9.14 -3.41
CA PRO A 36 -2.26 -10.30 -4.23
C PRO A 36 -3.27 -11.19 -3.49
N ALA A 37 -4.15 -11.86 -4.25
CA ALA A 37 -5.24 -12.66 -3.70
C ALA A 37 -4.79 -13.72 -2.67
N ALA A 38 -3.66 -14.37 -2.92
CA ALA A 38 -3.14 -15.43 -2.05
C ALA A 38 -2.24 -14.93 -0.90
N PHE A 39 -1.83 -13.66 -0.90
CA PHE A 39 -0.78 -13.16 -0.01
C PHE A 39 -1.15 -11.80 0.60
N PRO A 40 -2.11 -11.77 1.54
CA PRO A 40 -2.51 -10.53 2.21
C PRO A 40 -1.38 -9.97 3.08
N PHE A 41 -1.24 -8.64 3.09
CA PHE A 41 -0.20 -7.94 3.86
C PHE A 41 -0.65 -7.68 5.31
N LEU A 42 -0.75 -8.72 6.13
CA LEU A 42 -1.35 -8.63 7.47
C LEU A 42 -0.41 -8.09 8.58
N GLY A 43 0.87 -7.89 8.29
CA GLY A 43 1.88 -7.58 9.33
C GLY A 43 2.04 -6.11 9.73
N GLY A 44 1.41 -5.16 9.02
CA GLY A 44 1.46 -3.74 9.38
C GLY A 44 0.32 -3.31 10.30
N ARG A 45 0.35 -2.08 10.81
CA ARG A 45 -0.64 -1.57 11.79
C ARG A 45 -1.80 -0.79 11.15
N ARG A 46 -1.56 -0.18 9.99
CA ARG A 46 -2.48 0.78 9.37
C ARG A 46 -3.84 0.17 9.02
N LEU A 47 -3.87 -1.09 8.60
CA LEU A 47 -5.10 -1.81 8.31
C LEU A 47 -6.01 -1.98 9.55
N TYR A 48 -5.41 -2.09 10.73
CA TYR A 48 -6.12 -2.32 11.98
C TYR A 48 -6.54 -1.03 12.69
N GLU A 49 -5.65 -0.03 12.70
CA GLU A 49 -5.79 1.17 13.54
C GLU A 49 -6.42 2.36 12.81
N GLU A 50 -6.12 2.54 11.52
CA GLU A 50 -6.52 3.75 10.79
C GLU A 50 -8.05 3.89 10.62
N PRO A 51 -8.84 2.82 10.35
CA PRO A 51 -10.29 2.96 10.25
C PRO A 51 -10.94 3.55 11.51
N ALA A 52 -10.46 3.17 12.69
CA ALA A 52 -10.93 3.73 13.95
C ALA A 52 -10.44 5.16 14.17
N ALA A 53 -9.17 5.45 13.84
CA ALA A 53 -8.63 6.81 13.90
C ALA A 53 -9.36 7.80 12.98
N LEU A 54 -9.95 7.31 11.88
CA LEU A 54 -10.80 8.08 10.97
C LEU A 54 -12.28 8.13 11.40
N GLY A 55 -12.65 7.44 12.47
CA GLY A 55 -14.03 7.37 12.97
C GLY A 55 -14.97 6.48 12.15
N TRP A 56 -14.45 5.61 11.28
CA TRP A 56 -15.26 4.66 10.51
C TRP A 56 -15.70 3.47 11.35
N LEU A 57 -14.91 3.13 12.37
CA LEU A 57 -15.17 2.06 13.32
C LEU A 57 -15.03 2.59 14.75
N PRO A 58 -15.75 2.02 15.72
CA PRO A 58 -15.70 2.47 17.11
C PRO A 58 -14.40 2.06 17.83
N ALA A 59 -13.65 1.08 17.31
CA ALA A 59 -12.39 0.59 17.88
C ALA A 59 -11.50 -0.04 16.79
N PRO A 60 -10.18 -0.18 17.03
CA PRO A 60 -9.27 -0.89 16.12
C PRO A 60 -9.68 -2.35 15.87
N LEU A 61 -9.36 -2.85 14.68
CA LEU A 61 -9.64 -4.23 14.29
C LEU A 61 -8.61 -5.23 14.85
N THR A 62 -9.00 -6.49 14.95
CA THR A 62 -8.12 -7.65 15.07
C THR A 62 -7.94 -8.35 13.73
N GLU A 63 -7.00 -9.28 13.62
CA GLU A 63 -6.81 -10.09 12.39
C GLU A 63 -8.03 -10.94 12.04
N ALA A 64 -8.80 -11.37 13.05
CA ALA A 64 -10.04 -12.12 12.84
C ALA A 64 -11.14 -11.28 12.16
N ASP A 65 -11.11 -9.96 12.34
CA ASP A 65 -12.11 -9.05 11.79
C ASP A 65 -11.84 -8.67 10.34
N LEU A 66 -10.66 -9.01 9.81
CA LEU A 66 -10.27 -8.63 8.45
C LEU A 66 -11.00 -9.46 7.39
N VAL A 67 -11.42 -8.77 6.33
CA VAL A 67 -12.00 -9.42 5.14
C VAL A 67 -10.93 -10.30 4.50
N ARG A 68 -11.21 -11.60 4.45
CA ARG A 68 -10.33 -12.62 3.82
C ARG A 68 -10.63 -12.86 2.35
N VAL A 69 -11.72 -12.26 1.85
CA VAL A 69 -12.02 -12.29 0.43
C VAL A 69 -10.98 -11.43 -0.29
N PRO A 70 -10.27 -11.96 -1.30
CA PRO A 70 -9.33 -11.20 -2.09
C PRO A 70 -9.93 -9.90 -2.61
N LEU A 71 -9.09 -8.87 -2.73
CA LEU A 71 -9.49 -7.66 -3.45
C LEU A 71 -9.88 -8.03 -4.89
N PRO A 72 -10.94 -7.43 -5.46
CA PRO A 72 -11.28 -7.60 -6.86
C PRO A 72 -10.09 -7.23 -7.74
N HIS A 73 -9.75 -8.11 -8.68
CA HIS A 73 -8.62 -7.94 -9.59
C HIS A 73 -9.02 -8.45 -10.97
N THR A 74 -10.03 -7.81 -11.56
CA THR A 74 -10.42 -7.90 -12.98
C THR A 74 -11.57 -6.93 -13.24
#